data_AF-A0A9D7KGE5-F1
#
_entry.id   AF-A0A9D7KGE5-F1
#
_cell.length_a   1.000
_cell.length_b   1.000
_cell.length_c   1.000
_cell.angle_alpha   90.00
_cell.angle_beta   90.00
_cell.angle_gamma   90.00
#
_symmetry.space_group_name_H-M   'P 1'
#
loop_
_entity.id
_entity.type
_entity.pdbx_description
1 polymer ?
#
loop_
_entity_poly.entity_id
_entity_poly.type
_entity_poly.pdbx_seq_one_letter_code
_entity_poly.pdbx_strand_id
1 'polypeptide(L)'
;MEGLIPPSEKKKFGQYFTNPILADLVAFPAISTNNDLVFDPTCGTGTFLESFYHIFRYLGVTDHSKLLHQIWGNDISHFPSTLSVINLYKQDIRGIENFPGYYEEIYLICSLDLQFLSLTQLTRIPSRMK
;
A
#
# COMPACT_ATOMS: atom_id res chain seq x y z
N MET A 1 -2.54 -10.98 -11.44
CA MET A 1 -3.53 -9.87 -11.52
C MET A 1 -3.24 -8.90 -12.67
N GLU A 2 -2.00 -8.83 -13.16
CA GLU A 2 -1.53 -7.92 -14.21
C GLU A 2 -2.27 -8.02 -15.57
N GLY A 3 -2.91 -9.15 -15.84
CA GLY A 3 -3.72 -9.37 -17.05
C GLY A 3 -5.08 -8.65 -17.03
N LEU A 4 -5.50 -8.09 -15.90
CA LEU A 4 -6.80 -7.44 -15.74
C LEU A 4 -6.83 -5.97 -16.18
N ILE A 5 -5.66 -5.35 -16.37
CA ILE A 5 -5.58 -3.95 -16.83
C ILE A 5 -5.68 -3.89 -18.36
N PRO A 6 -6.61 -3.09 -18.93
CA PRO A 6 -6.72 -2.89 -20.37
C PRO A 6 -5.41 -2.39 -21.02
N PRO A 7 -5.01 -2.90 -22.20
CA PRO A 7 -3.78 -2.46 -22.88
C PRO A 7 -3.72 -0.95 -23.17
N SER A 8 -4.87 -0.32 -23.39
CA SER A 8 -4.98 1.14 -23.60
C SER A 8 -4.63 1.94 -22.33
N GLU A 9 -5.02 1.46 -21.15
CA GLU A 9 -4.66 2.08 -19.87
C GLU A 9 -3.18 1.87 -19.54
N LYS A 10 -2.65 0.66 -19.79
CA LYS A 10 -1.22 0.37 -19.60
C LYS A 10 -0.33 1.36 -20.35
N LYS A 11 -0.67 1.64 -21.61
CA LYS A 11 0.07 2.57 -22.47
C LYS A 11 -0.14 4.03 -22.07
N LYS A 12 -1.34 4.41 -21.63
CA LYS A 12 -1.68 5.77 -21.21
C LYS A 12 -0.96 6.21 -19.94
N PHE A 13 -0.80 5.29 -18.98
CA PHE A 13 -0.19 5.57 -17.68
C PHE A 13 1.25 5.04 -17.54
N GLY A 14 1.84 4.51 -18.62
CA GLY A 14 3.19 3.96 -18.59
C GLY A 14 3.36 2.83 -17.57
N GLN A 15 2.31 2.02 -17.38
CA GLN A 15 2.29 0.97 -16.36
C GLN A 15 3.15 -0.21 -16.83
N TYR A 16 4.39 -0.22 -16.37
CA TYR A 16 5.30 -1.36 -16.47
C TYR A 16 5.27 -2.14 -15.15
N PHE A 17 5.16 -3.46 -15.25
CA PHE A 17 5.13 -4.31 -14.08
C PHE A 17 6.53 -4.63 -13.60
N THR A 18 6.74 -4.51 -12.30
CA THR A 18 8.00 -4.90 -11.65
C THR A 18 8.05 -6.41 -11.55
N ASN A 19 9.13 -7.03 -12.02
CA ASN A 19 9.37 -8.46 -11.80
C ASN A 19 9.37 -8.74 -10.27
N PRO A 20 8.70 -9.79 -9.77
CA PRO A 20 8.66 -10.08 -8.32
C PRO A 20 10.04 -10.24 -7.68
N ILE A 21 10.99 -10.90 -8.35
CA ILE A 21 12.38 -11.03 -7.88
C ILE A 21 13.05 -9.64 -7.82
N LEU A 22 12.73 -8.81 -8.81
CA LEU A 22 12.98 -7.36 -8.87
C LEU A 22 12.64 -6.66 -7.56
N ALA A 23 11.36 -6.77 -7.23
CA ALA A 23 10.74 -6.11 -6.09
C ALA A 23 11.34 -6.61 -4.78
N ASP A 24 11.50 -7.94 -4.60
CA ASP A 24 12.10 -8.52 -3.40
C ASP A 24 13.53 -8.01 -3.16
N LEU A 25 14.35 -7.97 -4.22
CA LEU A 25 15.73 -7.50 -4.13
C LEU A 25 15.82 -6.04 -3.67
N VAL A 26 14.91 -5.20 -4.16
CA VAL A 26 14.87 -3.77 -3.82
C VAL A 26 14.20 -3.53 -2.47
N ALA A 27 13.18 -4.30 -2.12
CA ALA A 27 12.42 -4.18 -0.89
C ALA A 27 13.18 -4.70 0.34
N PHE A 28 13.98 -5.76 0.19
CA PHE A 28 14.70 -6.39 1.28
C PHE A 28 15.56 -5.42 2.10
N PRO A 29 16.44 -4.59 1.51
CA PRO A 29 17.25 -3.64 2.27
C PRO A 29 16.44 -2.46 2.85
N ALA A 30 15.19 -2.26 2.44
CA ALA A 30 14.34 -1.19 2.96
C ALA A 30 13.74 -1.51 4.34
N ILE A 31 13.79 -2.78 4.78
CA ILE A 31 13.28 -3.25 6.07
C ILE A 31 14.44 -3.73 6.93
N SER A 32 14.68 -3.06 8.05
CA SER A 32 15.76 -3.39 9.00
C SER A 32 15.25 -4.25 10.16
N THR A 33 14.01 -4.03 10.60
CA THR A 33 13.43 -4.72 11.76
C THR A 33 12.00 -5.18 11.49
N ASN A 34 11.52 -6.12 12.30
CA ASN A 34 10.15 -6.63 12.22
C ASN A 34 9.08 -5.65 12.75
N ASN A 35 9.47 -4.45 13.17
CA ASN A 35 8.57 -3.40 13.66
C ASN A 35 8.59 -2.14 12.78
N ASP A 36 9.31 -2.17 11.65
CA ASP A 36 9.38 -1.02 10.74
C ASP A 36 8.02 -0.76 10.07
N LEU A 37 7.85 0.48 9.58
CA LEU A 37 6.75 0.89 8.70
C LEU A 37 7.33 1.20 7.32
N VAL A 38 6.67 0.73 6.27
CA VAL A 38 7.11 0.91 4.88
C VAL A 38 6.04 1.56 4.03
N PHE A 39 6.47 2.36 3.06
CA PHE A 39 5.59 3.11 2.19
C PHE A 39 6.05 3.07 0.74
N ASP A 40 5.14 2.70 -0.16
CA ASP A 40 5.34 2.78 -1.62
C ASP A 40 4.45 3.88 -2.23
N PRO A 41 5.02 5.02 -2.68
CA PRO A 41 4.26 6.15 -3.17
C PRO A 41 3.68 5.97 -4.59
N THR A 42 3.99 4.85 -5.25
CA THR A 42 3.53 4.49 -6.60
C THR A 42 3.25 2.99 -6.68
N CYS A 43 2.40 2.51 -5.78
CA CYS A 43 2.26 1.07 -5.51
C CYS A 43 1.69 0.25 -6.66
N GLY A 44 1.06 0.88 -7.66
CA GLY A 44 0.45 0.18 -8.79
C GLY A 44 -0.45 -0.96 -8.31
N THR A 45 -0.24 -2.16 -8.86
CA THR A 45 -0.96 -3.38 -8.46
C THR A 45 -0.39 -4.07 -7.22
N GLY A 46 0.58 -3.47 -6.53
CA GLY A 46 1.01 -3.87 -5.18
C GLY A 46 2.15 -4.87 -5.13
N THR A 47 3.01 -4.93 -6.14
CA THR A 47 4.15 -5.88 -6.16
C THR A 47 5.10 -5.62 -4.99
N PHE A 48 5.49 -4.36 -4.75
CA PHE A 48 6.32 -4.01 -3.59
C PHE A 48 5.62 -4.23 -2.25
N LEU A 49 4.31 -3.95 -2.18
CA LEU A 49 3.52 -4.21 -0.97
C LEU A 49 3.50 -5.70 -0.60
N GLU A 50 3.39 -6.58 -1.61
CA GLU A 50 3.48 -8.03 -1.44
C GLU A 50 4.91 -8.46 -1.01
N SER A 51 5.95 -7.89 -1.61
CA SER A 51 7.34 -8.11 -1.16
C SER A 51 7.54 -7.70 0.30
N PHE A 52 7.07 -6.52 0.72
CA PHE A 52 7.13 -6.08 2.11
C PHE A 52 6.42 -7.05 3.04
N TYR A 53 5.23 -7.52 2.65
CA TYR A 53 4.49 -8.52 3.40
C TYR A 53 5.34 -9.78 3.63
N HIS A 54 5.93 -10.32 2.58
CA HIS A 54 6.77 -11.53 2.68
C HIS A 54 8.05 -11.30 3.51
N ILE A 55 8.66 -10.13 3.43
CA ILE A 55 9.84 -9.79 4.25
C ILE A 55 9.47 -9.73 5.73
N PHE A 56 8.37 -9.07 6.10
CA PHE A 56 7.93 -9.06 7.50
C PHE A 56 7.55 -10.45 8.01
N ARG A 57 6.91 -11.30 7.18
CA ARG A 57 6.69 -12.72 7.51
C ARG A 57 8.01 -13.44 7.79
N TYR A 58 9.01 -13.23 6.94
CA TYR A 58 10.34 -13.80 7.10
C TYR A 58 11.04 -13.33 8.39
N LEU A 59 10.84 -12.06 8.77
CA LEU A 59 11.34 -11.48 10.03
C LEU A 59 10.50 -11.87 11.27
N GLY A 60 9.55 -12.79 11.12
CA GLY A 60 8.81 -13.41 12.22
C GLY A 60 7.49 -12.73 12.60
N VAL A 61 6.99 -11.77 11.81
CA VAL A 61 5.65 -11.21 12.04
C VAL A 61 4.61 -12.22 11.55
N THR A 62 3.86 -12.82 12.47
CA THR A 62 2.89 -13.88 12.17
C THR A 62 1.44 -13.40 12.14
N ASP A 63 1.16 -12.28 12.78
CA ASP A 63 -0.17 -11.68 12.83
C ASP A 63 -0.47 -10.91 11.54
N HIS A 64 -1.55 -11.29 10.84
CA HIS A 64 -1.92 -10.68 9.56
C HIS A 64 -2.34 -9.21 9.72
N SER A 65 -3.08 -8.90 10.78
CA SER A 65 -3.51 -7.52 11.06
C SER A 65 -2.29 -6.63 11.24
N LYS A 66 -1.31 -7.06 12.05
CA LYS A 66 -0.05 -6.32 12.24
C LYS A 66 0.69 -6.09 10.93
N LEU A 67 0.77 -7.09 10.04
CA LEU A 67 1.42 -6.94 8.74
C LEU A 67 0.75 -5.86 7.90
N LEU A 68 -0.58 -5.86 7.84
CA LEU A 68 -1.33 -4.86 7.10
C LEU A 68 -1.03 -3.45 7.66
N HIS A 69 -1.01 -3.27 8.99
CA HIS A 69 -0.70 -1.97 9.62
C HIS A 69 0.72 -1.46 9.33
N GLN A 70 1.66 -2.35 9.00
CA GLN A 70 3.04 -1.97 8.70
C GLN A 70 3.25 -1.53 7.24
N ILE A 71 2.31 -1.86 6.35
CA ILE A 71 2.50 -1.73 4.91
C ILE A 71 1.55 -0.66 4.36
N TRP A 72 2.15 0.39 3.81
CA TRP A 72 1.43 1.54 3.28
C TRP A 72 1.75 1.71 1.79
N GLY A 73 0.77 2.18 1.03
CA GLY A 73 1.02 2.55 -0.36
C GLY A 73 0.01 3.54 -0.89
N ASN A 74 0.39 4.32 -1.89
CA ASN A 74 -0.56 5.11 -2.65
C ASN A 74 -0.32 4.96 -4.15
N ASP A 75 -1.33 5.27 -4.94
CA ASP A 75 -1.19 5.40 -6.38
C ASP A 75 -2.10 6.51 -6.90
N ILE A 76 -1.76 7.09 -8.05
CA ILE A 76 -2.61 8.05 -8.75
C ILE A 76 -3.79 7.37 -9.45
N SER A 77 -3.63 6.08 -9.80
CA SER A 77 -4.61 5.30 -10.54
C SER A 77 -5.45 4.43 -9.61
N HIS A 78 -6.76 4.66 -9.64
CA HIS A 78 -7.73 3.92 -8.83
C HIS A 78 -7.69 2.40 -9.05
N PHE A 79 -7.67 1.96 -10.31
CA PHE A 79 -7.81 0.55 -10.64
C PHE A 79 -6.60 -0.29 -10.18
N PRO A 80 -5.33 0.08 -10.48
CA PRO A 80 -4.17 -0.56 -9.89
C PRO A 80 -4.18 -0.53 -8.36
N SER A 81 -4.47 0.62 -7.73
CA SER A 81 -4.56 0.75 -6.27
C SER A 81 -5.62 -0.19 -5.66
N THR A 82 -6.73 -0.39 -6.34
CA THR A 82 -7.74 -1.38 -5.91
C THR A 82 -7.19 -2.81 -6.01
N LEU A 83 -6.47 -3.14 -7.08
CA LEU A 83 -5.85 -4.45 -7.24
C LEU A 83 -4.76 -4.72 -6.20
N SER A 84 -4.01 -3.71 -5.78
CA SER A 84 -2.98 -3.87 -4.74
C SER A 84 -3.57 -4.13 -3.36
N VAL A 85 -4.70 -3.51 -3.01
CA VAL A 85 -5.50 -3.89 -1.83
C VAL A 85 -5.86 -5.38 -1.90
N ILE A 86 -6.46 -5.83 -3.00
CA ILE A 86 -6.84 -7.24 -3.16
C ILE A 86 -5.59 -8.15 -3.10
N ASN A 87 -4.47 -7.70 -3.68
CA ASN A 87 -3.20 -8.44 -3.69
C ASN A 87 -2.59 -8.61 -2.29
N LEU A 88 -2.80 -7.64 -1.40
CA LEU A 88 -2.31 -7.69 -0.03
C LEU A 88 -3.22 -8.50 0.88
N TYR A 89 -4.54 -8.36 0.73
CA TYR A 89 -5.53 -9.08 1.54
C TYR A 89 -5.63 -10.57 1.19
N LYS A 90 -5.43 -10.96 -0.07
CA LYS A 90 -5.46 -12.37 -0.47
C LYS A 90 -4.38 -13.22 0.21
N GLN A 91 -3.35 -12.60 0.82
CA GLN A 91 -2.24 -13.32 1.46
C GLN A 91 -2.69 -14.13 2.68
N ASP A 92 -3.75 -13.70 3.37
CA ASP A 92 -4.44 -14.49 4.38
C ASP A 92 -5.95 -14.19 4.42
N ILE A 93 -6.73 -15.03 3.74
CA ILE A 93 -8.18 -14.90 3.63
C ILE A 93 -8.95 -15.22 4.91
N ARG A 94 -8.29 -15.61 6.01
CA ARG A 94 -8.99 -16.01 7.25
C ARG A 94 -9.34 -14.82 8.15
N GLY A 95 -8.80 -13.62 7.85
CA GLY A 95 -8.96 -12.40 8.66
C GLY A 95 -9.88 -11.33 8.05
N ILE A 96 -10.96 -11.71 7.37
CA ILE A 96 -11.82 -10.82 6.54
C ILE A 96 -12.61 -9.75 7.34
N GLU A 97 -12.29 -9.47 8.60
CA GLU A 97 -13.08 -8.54 9.40
C GLU A 97 -12.78 -7.05 9.13
N ASN A 98 -11.78 -6.69 8.31
CA ASN A 98 -11.40 -5.30 8.07
C ASN A 98 -10.93 -5.03 6.62
N PHE A 99 -11.85 -4.87 5.65
CA PHE A 99 -11.51 -4.34 4.32
C PHE A 99 -11.12 -2.85 4.45
N PRO A 100 -10.03 -2.37 3.83
CA PRO A 100 -9.52 -1.02 4.08
C PRO A 100 -10.44 0.04 3.44
N GLY A 101 -10.47 1.22 4.05
CA GLY A 101 -11.19 2.38 3.52
C GLY A 101 -10.40 3.09 2.42
N TYR A 102 -11.10 3.65 1.43
CA TYR A 102 -10.54 4.48 0.37
C TYR A 102 -10.72 5.97 0.69
N TYR A 103 -9.74 6.82 0.38
CA TYR A 103 -9.83 8.29 0.48
C TYR A 103 -9.71 8.93 -0.91
N GLU A 104 -10.58 9.89 -1.24
CA GLU A 104 -10.87 10.30 -2.63
C GLU A 104 -9.85 11.25 -3.29
N GLU A 105 -8.91 11.86 -2.54
CA GLU A 105 -8.00 12.88 -3.12
C GLU A 105 -6.66 12.30 -3.64
N ILE A 106 -6.16 11.22 -3.01
CA ILE A 106 -5.03 10.37 -3.42
C ILE A 106 -5.39 8.97 -2.92
N TYR A 107 -5.36 7.95 -3.79
CA TYR A 107 -5.77 6.58 -3.42
C TYR A 107 -4.76 5.95 -2.46
N LEU A 108 -4.88 6.32 -1.19
CA LEU A 108 -4.05 5.87 -0.08
C LEU A 108 -4.61 4.55 0.44
N ILE A 109 -3.78 3.51 0.33
CA ILE A 109 -4.04 2.19 0.87
C ILE A 109 -3.57 2.22 2.31
N CYS A 110 -4.51 2.49 3.20
CA CYS A 110 -4.32 2.41 4.64
C CYS A 110 -4.92 1.10 5.12
N SER A 111 -4.10 0.21 5.68
CA SER A 111 -4.61 -0.80 6.60
C SER A 111 -5.18 -0.09 7.81
N LEU A 112 -6.51 -0.01 7.86
CA LEU A 112 -7.37 0.46 8.94
C LEU A 112 -6.69 0.63 10.32
N ASP A 113 -6.23 1.84 10.61
CA ASP A 113 -6.23 2.36 11.98
C ASP A 113 -7.06 3.64 12.03
N LEU A 114 -8.28 3.51 12.56
CA LEU A 114 -9.28 4.59 12.78
C LEU A 114 -8.79 5.69 13.76
N GLN A 115 -7.51 5.73 14.13
CA GLN A 115 -6.96 6.71 15.07
C GLN A 115 -6.30 7.93 14.41
N PHE A 116 -6.06 7.94 13.10
CA PHE A 116 -5.41 9.07 12.41
C PHE A 116 -6.36 10.19 11.93
N LEU A 117 -7.68 10.05 12.12
CA LEU A 117 -8.68 11.06 11.77
C LEU A 117 -8.70 12.31 12.70
N SER A 118 -7.68 12.53 13.53
CA SER A 118 -7.53 13.78 14.31
C SER A 118 -6.74 14.88 13.60
N LEU A 119 -6.07 14.60 12.47
CA LEU A 119 -5.20 15.59 11.82
C LEU A 119 -5.88 16.51 10.79
N THR A 120 -7.17 16.32 10.51
CA THR A 120 -7.98 17.30 9.75
C THR A 120 -8.29 18.59 10.53
N GLN A 121 -7.77 18.76 11.76
CA GLN A 121 -7.82 20.02 12.50
C GLN A 121 -6.63 20.97 12.24
N LEU A 122 -5.65 20.61 11.40
CA LEU A 122 -4.46 21.45 11.17
C LEU A 122 -4.43 22.26 9.86
N THR A 123 -5.52 22.31 9.09
CA THR A 123 -5.70 23.34 8.05
C THR A 123 -6.45 24.55 8.60
N ARG A 124 -5.92 25.18 9.66
CA ARG A 124 -6.11 26.63 9.88
C ARG A 124 -4.81 27.32 9.54
N ILE A 125 -4.68 27.71 8.28
CA ILE A 125 -3.73 28.73 7.85
C ILE A 125 -4.15 30.02 8.59
N PRO A 126 -3.35 30.58 9.51
CA PRO A 126 -3.66 31.90 10.03
C PRO A 126 -3.45 32.90 8.89
N SER A 127 -4.55 33.52 8.48
CA SER A 127 -4.55 34.65 7.58
C SER A 127 -3.72 35.80 8.18
N ARG A 128 -2.74 36.26 7.40
CA ARG A 128 -2.29 37.66 7.32
C ARG A 128 -1.58 38.23 8.57
N MET A 129 -0.24 38.26 8.50
CA MET A 129 0.54 39.29 9.20
C MET A 129 0.25 40.66 8.56
N LYS A 130 0.20 41.68 9.43
CA LYS A 130 -0.01 43.09 9.09
C LYS A 130 1.02 43.61 8.10
#